data_AF-K9QFF1-F1
#
_entry.id   AF-K9QFF1-F1
#
_cell.length_a   1.000
_cell.length_b   1.000
_cell.length_c   1.000
_cell.angle_alpha   90.00
_cell.angle_beta   90.00
_cell.angle_gamma   90.00
#
_symmetry.space_group_name_H-M   'P 1'
#
loop_
_entity.id
_entity.type
_entity.pdbx_description
1 polymer ?
#
loop_
_entity_poly.entity_id
_entity_poly.type
_entity_poly.pdbx_seq_one_letter_code
_entity_poly.pdbx_strand_id
1 'polypeptide(L)'
;MESLNPPHGLNAPLPLPLTALSTQHSALSTQHLEPSTLELAQALMERLTISPNDWHRLKSNRNSRASEQAAAALVFLLKNQPQEALARLEQAAGWLDKSISAPPCPTHGHKNSEV
;
A
#
# COMPACT_ATOMS: atom_id res chain seq x y z
N MET A 1 -96.37 2.86 -9.22
CA MET A 1 -95.42 3.95 -9.49
C MET A 1 -95.08 4.65 -8.17
N GLU A 2 -93.79 4.96 -7.97
CA GLU A 2 -93.18 5.89 -6.99
C GLU A 2 -93.20 5.62 -5.47
N SER A 3 -92.01 5.31 -4.94
CA SER A 3 -91.29 6.08 -3.88
C SER A 3 -90.07 5.25 -3.49
N LEU A 4 -88.87 5.52 -4.01
CA LEU A 4 -87.92 6.56 -3.57
C LEU A 4 -87.64 6.50 -2.06
N ASN A 5 -86.56 5.80 -1.69
CA ASN A 5 -85.93 5.86 -0.37
C ASN A 5 -84.46 6.32 -0.57
N PRO A 6 -83.96 7.32 0.19
CA PRO A 6 -82.60 7.85 0.04
C PRO A 6 -81.70 7.37 1.24
N PRO A 7 -80.54 7.99 1.56
CA PRO A 7 -79.23 7.40 1.30
C PRO A 7 -78.33 7.28 2.54
N HIS A 8 -77.53 6.22 2.68
CA HIS A 8 -76.54 6.17 3.76
C HIS A 8 -75.21 5.53 3.33
N GLY A 9 -74.13 6.29 3.53
CA GLY A 9 -72.79 5.74 3.82
C GLY A 9 -71.72 6.00 2.76
N LEU A 10 -71.15 7.21 2.77
CA LEU A 10 -69.80 7.46 2.25
C LEU A 10 -68.80 6.60 3.02
N ASN A 11 -68.28 5.54 2.40
CA ASN A 11 -67.11 4.82 2.92
C ASN A 11 -65.88 5.27 2.12
N ALA A 12 -65.14 6.24 2.67
CA ALA A 12 -63.88 6.68 2.10
C ALA A 12 -62.79 5.62 2.39
N PRO A 13 -62.04 5.13 1.39
CA PRO A 13 -60.93 4.23 1.63
C PRO A 13 -59.80 4.98 2.36
N LEU A 14 -59.33 4.40 3.46
CA LEU A 14 -58.13 4.83 4.18
C LEU A 14 -56.91 4.87 3.22
N PRO A 15 -55.95 5.80 3.40
CA PRO A 15 -54.73 5.81 2.60
C PRO A 15 -53.83 4.63 3.01
N LEU A 16 -53.38 3.87 2.01
CA LEU A 16 -52.38 2.82 2.19
C LEU A 16 -51.03 3.44 2.61
N PRO A 17 -50.22 2.78 3.46
CA PRO A 17 -48.91 3.28 3.85
C PRO A 17 -47.95 3.19 2.66
N LEU A 18 -47.32 4.32 2.34
CA LEU A 18 -46.23 4.42 1.37
C LEU A 18 -44.95 3.84 1.97
N THR A 19 -44.86 2.51 2.09
CA THR A 19 -43.61 1.85 2.49
C THR A 19 -42.62 1.82 1.33
N ALA A 20 -41.75 2.82 1.37
CA ALA A 20 -40.31 2.78 1.14
C ALA A 20 -39.80 2.00 -0.09
N LEU A 21 -39.33 2.81 -1.04
CA LEU A 21 -38.35 2.52 -2.07
C LEU A 21 -37.23 1.59 -1.55
N SER A 22 -37.26 0.31 -1.94
CA SER A 22 -36.13 -0.60 -1.73
C SER A 22 -35.03 -0.24 -2.72
N THR A 23 -34.19 0.72 -2.34
CA THR A 23 -32.91 1.00 -2.98
C THR A 23 -32.02 -0.23 -2.77
N GLN A 24 -32.00 -1.12 -3.76
CA GLN A 24 -30.94 -2.11 -3.90
C GLN A 24 -29.67 -1.38 -4.35
N HIS A 25 -28.91 -0.87 -3.38
CA HIS A 25 -27.49 -0.60 -3.61
C HIS A 25 -26.75 -1.94 -3.49
N SER A 26 -26.48 -2.56 -4.64
CA SER A 26 -25.53 -3.66 -4.75
C SER A 26 -24.20 -3.17 -4.19
N ALA A 27 -23.88 -3.60 -2.98
CA ALA A 27 -22.55 -3.45 -2.40
C ALA A 27 -21.56 -4.12 -3.37
N LEU A 28 -20.73 -3.31 -4.02
CA LEU A 28 -19.53 -3.77 -4.71
C LEU A 28 -18.71 -4.54 -3.68
N SER A 29 -18.81 -5.87 -3.71
CA SER A 29 -18.04 -6.75 -2.85
C SER A 29 -16.59 -6.67 -3.32
N THR A 30 -15.81 -5.75 -2.74
CA THR A 30 -14.37 -5.74 -2.88
C THR A 30 -13.85 -7.03 -2.26
N GLN A 31 -13.70 -8.07 -3.06
CA GLN A 31 -13.04 -9.28 -2.61
C GLN A 31 -11.58 -8.93 -2.31
N HIS A 32 -11.26 -8.86 -1.02
CA HIS A 32 -9.89 -8.75 -0.54
C HIS A 32 -9.18 -10.07 -0.88
N LEU A 33 -8.38 -10.08 -1.94
CA LEU A 33 -7.41 -11.15 -2.15
C LEU A 33 -6.24 -10.92 -1.21
N GLU A 34 -5.90 -11.94 -0.42
CA GLU A 34 -4.68 -11.92 0.37
C GLU A 34 -3.47 -11.88 -0.58
N PRO A 35 -2.53 -10.95 -0.38
CA PRO A 35 -1.34 -10.85 -1.23
C PRO A 35 -0.45 -12.09 -1.05
N SER A 36 0.15 -12.53 -2.15
CA SER A 36 1.16 -13.58 -2.13
C SER A 36 2.40 -13.15 -1.34
N THR A 37 3.19 -14.11 -0.86
CA THR A 37 4.46 -13.82 -0.16
C THR A 37 5.41 -12.98 -1.02
N LEU A 38 5.41 -13.20 -2.34
CA LEU A 38 6.23 -12.42 -3.27
C LEU A 38 5.76 -10.96 -3.33
N GLU A 39 4.45 -10.71 -3.44
CA GLU A 39 3.89 -9.37 -3.46
C GLU A 39 4.16 -8.63 -2.15
N LEU A 40 4.05 -9.32 -1.00
CA LEU A 40 4.41 -8.77 0.30
C LEU A 40 5.88 -8.36 0.37
N ALA A 41 6.79 -9.21 -0.11
CA ALA A 41 8.22 -8.90 -0.14
C ALA A 41 8.54 -7.73 -1.09
N GLN A 42 7.88 -7.66 -2.25
CA GLN A 42 8.03 -6.57 -3.20
C GLN A 42 7.52 -5.24 -2.63
N ALA A 43 6.34 -5.25 -1.99
CA ALA A 43 5.78 -4.08 -1.32
C ALA A 43 6.67 -3.62 -0.15
N LEU A 44 7.26 -4.55 0.60
CA LEU A 44 8.23 -4.23 1.65
C LEU A 44 9.49 -3.58 1.06
N MET A 45 10.04 -4.14 -0.02
CA MET A 45 11.21 -3.59 -0.72
C MET A 45 10.92 -2.16 -1.21
N GLU A 46 9.77 -1.93 -1.83
CA GLU A 46 9.35 -0.62 -2.30
C GLU A 46 9.26 0.40 -1.16
N ARG A 47 8.65 0.02 -0.03
CA ARG A 47 8.56 0.87 1.16
C ARG A 47 9.91 1.22 1.79
N LEU A 48 10.89 0.33 1.68
CA LEU A 48 12.23 0.51 2.27
C LEU A 48 13.24 1.13 1.30
N THR A 49 12.91 1.21 0.01
CA THR A 49 13.78 1.81 -1.01
C THR A 49 13.98 3.29 -0.68
N ILE A 50 15.24 3.72 -0.61
CA ILE A 50 15.55 5.11 -0.31
C ILE A 50 15.24 5.96 -1.55
N SER A 51 14.21 6.79 -1.44
CA SER A 51 13.82 7.71 -2.51
C SER A 51 14.93 8.74 -2.79
N PRO A 52 14.99 9.31 -4.01
CA PRO A 52 15.92 10.40 -4.32
C PRO A 52 15.81 11.59 -3.36
N ASN A 53 14.59 11.87 -2.88
CA ASN A 53 14.33 12.96 -1.93
C ASN A 53 14.90 12.66 -0.53
N ASP A 54 14.90 11.39 -0.13
CA ASP A 54 15.44 10.94 1.16
C ASP A 54 16.92 10.58 1.10
N TRP A 55 17.51 10.52 -0.10
CA TRP A 55 18.88 10.07 -0.31
C TRP A 55 19.87 10.78 0.60
N HIS A 56 19.86 12.11 0.63
CA HIS A 56 20.81 12.87 1.43
C HIS A 56 20.70 12.58 2.93
N ARG A 57 19.49 12.28 3.42
CA ARG A 57 19.22 11.97 4.82
C ARG A 57 19.61 10.53 5.17
N LEU A 58 19.33 9.57 4.29
CA LEU A 58 19.37 8.15 4.61
C LEU A 58 20.52 7.37 3.96
N LYS A 59 21.25 7.93 2.98
CA LYS A 59 22.32 7.22 2.25
C LYS A 59 23.42 6.62 3.13
N SER A 60 23.66 7.20 4.30
CA SER A 60 24.66 6.73 5.28
C SER A 60 24.01 6.11 6.53
N ASN A 61 22.67 6.06 6.59
CA ASN A 61 21.98 5.40 7.69
C ASN A 61 22.09 3.89 7.51
N ARG A 62 22.91 3.26 8.35
CA ARG A 62 23.23 1.83 8.29
C ARG A 62 21.99 0.95 8.35
N ASN A 63 21.05 1.26 9.25
CA ASN A 63 19.83 0.47 9.39
C ASN A 63 18.94 0.63 8.16
N SER A 64 18.77 1.84 7.63
CA SER A 64 17.98 2.05 6.41
C SER A 64 18.58 1.32 5.21
N ARG A 65 19.90 1.40 5.02
CA ARG A 65 20.59 0.72 3.93
C ARG A 65 20.59 -0.80 4.07
N ALA A 66 20.80 -1.31 5.29
CA ALA A 66 20.72 -2.75 5.55
C ALA A 66 19.31 -3.30 5.30
N SER A 67 18.27 -2.61 5.79
CA SER A 67 16.88 -3.00 5.58
C SER A 67 16.48 -3.01 4.11
N GLU A 68 16.89 -2.00 3.34
CA GLU A 68 16.67 -1.94 1.89
C GLU A 68 17.29 -3.16 1.17
N GLN A 69 18.54 -3.48 1.49
CA GLN A 69 19.22 -4.64 0.89
C GLN A 69 18.61 -5.98 1.32
N ALA A 70 18.26 -6.13 2.60
CA ALA A 70 17.62 -7.33 3.12
C ALA A 70 16.25 -7.57 2.49
N ALA A 71 15.43 -6.54 2.35
CA ALA A 71 14.12 -6.66 1.69
C ALA A 71 14.26 -7.05 0.22
N ALA A 72 15.24 -6.47 -0.49
CA ALA A 72 15.53 -6.88 -1.85
C ALA A 72 16.03 -8.34 -1.91
N ALA A 73 16.86 -8.80 -0.97
CA ALA A 73 17.31 -10.19 -0.90
C ALA A 73 16.14 -11.18 -0.76
N LEU A 74 15.12 -10.85 0.05
CA LEU A 74 13.91 -11.66 0.20
C LEU A 74 13.18 -11.83 -1.14
N VAL A 75 13.06 -10.76 -1.94
CA VAL A 75 12.46 -10.84 -3.27
C VAL A 75 13.23 -11.81 -4.17
N PHE A 76 14.56 -11.79 -4.16
CA PHE A 76 15.36 -12.72 -4.96
C PHE A 76 15.24 -14.18 -4.48
N LEU A 77 15.25 -14.42 -3.17
CA LEU A 77 15.03 -15.77 -2.62
C LEU A 77 13.68 -16.35 -3.06
N LEU A 78 12.61 -15.56 -2.95
CA LEU A 78 11.25 -15.99 -3.34
C LEU A 78 11.11 -16.22 -4.85
N LYS A 79 12.02 -15.68 -5.65
CA LYS A 79 12.13 -15.92 -7.10
C LYS A 79 13.15 -17.02 -7.45
N ASN A 80 13.64 -17.78 -6.48
CA ASN A 80 14.67 -18.82 -6.63
C ASN A 80 15.98 -18.29 -7.26
N GLN A 81 16.40 -17.10 -6.86
CA GLN A 81 17.64 -16.42 -7.29
C GLN A 81 18.60 -16.26 -6.10
N PRO A 82 19.23 -17.36 -5.63
CA PRO A 82 20.00 -17.33 -4.39
C PRO A 82 21.33 -16.58 -4.52
N GLN A 83 21.95 -16.52 -5.70
CA GLN A 83 23.20 -15.79 -5.92
C GLN A 83 22.99 -14.27 -5.77
N GLU A 84 21.92 -13.74 -6.36
CA GLU A 84 21.52 -12.34 -6.24
C GLU A 84 21.09 -12.00 -4.81
N ALA A 85 20.39 -12.92 -4.15
CA ALA A 85 20.02 -12.76 -2.75
C ALA A 85 21.24 -12.70 -1.83
N LEU A 86 22.21 -13.61 -2.02
CA LEU A 86 23.44 -13.65 -1.23
C LEU A 86 24.20 -12.33 -1.34
N ALA A 87 24.41 -11.83 -2.57
CA ALA A 87 25.10 -10.55 -2.78
C ALA A 87 24.42 -9.39 -2.02
N ARG A 88 23.09 -9.38 -1.94
CA ARG A 88 22.35 -8.36 -1.18
C ARG A 88 22.44 -8.55 0.33
N LEU A 89 22.44 -9.79 0.82
CA LEU A 89 22.65 -10.08 2.23
C LEU A 89 24.05 -9.67 2.69
N GLU A 90 25.06 -9.91 1.87
CA GLU A 90 26.43 -9.43 2.13
C GLU A 90 26.49 -7.91 2.21
N GLN A 91 25.80 -7.20 1.30
CA GLN A 91 25.68 -5.75 1.40
C GLN A 91 24.97 -5.32 2.69
N ALA A 92 23.86 -5.98 3.05
CA ALA A 92 23.13 -5.68 4.28
C ALA A 92 24.00 -5.88 5.53
N ALA A 93 24.71 -7.01 5.60
CA ALA A 93 25.67 -7.31 6.67
C ALA A 93 26.77 -6.25 6.72
N GLY A 94 27.32 -5.87 5.56
CA GLY A 94 28.38 -4.88 5.46
C GLY A 94 27.99 -3.49 5.95
N TRP A 95 26.71 -3.11 5.82
CA TRP A 95 26.18 -1.89 6.41
C TRP A 95 26.09 -1.97 7.94
N LEU A 96 25.73 -3.13 8.49
CA LEU A 96 25.57 -3.33 9.93
C LEU A 96 26.91 -3.47 10.66
N ASP A 97 27.85 -4.23 10.09
CA ASP A 97 29.19 -4.45 10.64
C ASP A 97 30.17 -3.29 10.36
N LYS A 98 29.74 -2.32 9.54
CA LYS A 98 30.47 -1.10 9.15
C LYS A 98 31.64 -1.34 8.18
N SER A 99 31.73 -2.50 7.54
CA SER A 99 32.68 -2.78 6.47
C SER A 99 32.35 -2.04 5.17
N ILE A 100 31.09 -1.61 4.98
CA ILE A 100 30.64 -0.79 3.86
C ILE A 100 30.31 0.62 4.36
N SER A 101 30.66 1.62 3.54
CA SER A 101 30.31 3.03 3.76
C SER A 101 29.70 3.62 2.50
N ALA A 102 28.87 4.66 2.69
CA ALA A 102 28.27 5.38 1.58
C ALA A 102 29.37 5.99 0.69
N PRO A 103 29.27 5.89 -0.64
CA PRO A 103 30.16 6.63 -1.51
C PRO A 103 30.07 8.13 -1.23
N PRO A 104 31.18 8.88 -1.35
CA PRO A 104 31.18 10.33 -1.17
C PRO A 104 30.22 11.00 -2.17
N CYS A 105 29.59 12.11 -1.76
CA CYS A 105 28.79 12.91 -2.70
C CYS A 105 29.71 13.44 -3.82
N PRO A 106 29.30 13.36 -5.10
CA PRO A 106 30.08 13.96 -6.19
C PRO A 106 30.20 15.49 -6.05
N THR A 107 29.25 16.14 -5.36
CA THR A 107 29.20 17.60 -5.19
C THR A 107 30.07 18.15 -4.04
N HIS A 108 30.84 17.31 -3.35
CA HIS A 108 31.80 17.74 -2.33
C HIS A 108 33.17 17.14 -2.63
N GLY A 109 33.88 17.73 -3.59
CA GLY A 109 35.20 17.25 -4.03
C GLY A 109 36.15 18.28 -4.63
N HIS A 110 35.87 19.59 -4.55
CA HIS A 110 36.82 20.63 -4.97
C HIS A 110 36.88 21.76 -3.94
N LYS A 111 37.60 21.53 -2.85
CA LYS A 111 38.25 22.63 -2.12
C LYS A 111 39.73 22.47 -2.36
N ASN A 112 40.22 23.04 -3.47
CA ASN A 112 41.64 23.28 -3.66
C ASN A 112 42.10 24.09 -2.45
N SER A 113 42.88 23.44 -1.62
CA SER A 113 43.72 24.10 -0.63
C SER A 113 45.00 24.42 -1.39
N GLU A 114 45.03 25.59 -2.03
CA GLU A 114 46.28 26.12 -2.58
C GLU A 114 46.96 26.90 -1.44
N VAL A 115 48.14 26.39 -1.09
CA VAL A 115 49.11 26.98 -0.16
C VAL A 115 50.18 27.64 -1.02
#